data_AF-A0A926N8P3-F1
#
_entry.id   AF-A0A926N8P3-F1
#
_cell.length_a   1.000
_cell.length_b   1.000
_cell.length_c   1.000
_cell.angle_alpha   90.00
_cell.angle_beta   90.00
_cell.angle_gamma   90.00
#
_symmetry.space_group_name_H-M   'P 1'
#
loop_
_entity.id
_entity.type
_entity.pdbx_description
1 polymer ?
#
loop_
_entity_poly.entity_id
_entity_poly.type
_entity_poly.pdbx_seq_one_letter_code
_entity_poly.pdbx_strand_id
1 'polypeptide(L)'
;MQQDQFIQEMVDKVNQTLGRSAIKRSDVKHVIVEAKRVRKQKGVFGLIGYASAIPKNYFSEQESEKLKNSRHWEPFMNGVLNLMVEEGVLSKMESKMMKSKI
;
A
#
# COMPACT_ATOMS: atom_id res chain seq x y z
N MET A 1 12.43 10.51 -10.22
CA MET A 1 11.55 11.67 -9.91
C MET A 1 10.07 11.28 -9.82
N GLN A 2 9.51 10.47 -10.73
CA GLN A 2 8.08 10.08 -10.69
C GLN A 2 7.64 9.34 -9.40
N GLN A 3 8.48 8.48 -8.84
CA GLN A 3 8.10 7.63 -7.71
C GLN A 3 7.90 8.40 -6.39
N ASP A 4 8.79 9.35 -6.07
CA ASP A 4 8.67 10.16 -4.85
C ASP A 4 7.45 11.09 -4.90
N GLN A 5 7.12 11.59 -6.09
CA GLN A 5 5.91 12.37 -6.32
C GLN A 5 4.66 11.50 -6.17
N PHE A 6 4.66 10.30 -6.75
CA PHE A 6 3.57 9.34 -6.59
C PHE A 6 3.37 8.94 -5.11
N ILE A 7 4.44 8.67 -4.36
CA ILE A 7 4.37 8.38 -2.93
C ILE A 7 3.79 9.57 -2.15
N GLN A 8 4.18 10.81 -2.51
CA GLN A 8 3.61 12.01 -1.90
C GLN A 8 2.11 12.11 -2.16
N GLU A 9 1.67 11.93 -3.41
CA GLU A 9 0.25 11.97 -3.77
C GLU A 9 -0.57 10.89 -3.04
N MET A 10 -0.01 9.70 -2.84
CA MET A 10 -0.64 8.64 -2.06
C MET A 10 -0.83 9.06 -0.59
N VAL A 11 0.22 9.61 0.01
CA VAL A 11 0.18 10.12 1.40
C VAL A 11 -0.86 11.21 1.54
N ASP A 12 -0.90 12.15 0.60
CA ASP A 12 -1.83 13.27 0.63
C ASP A 12 -3.28 12.80 0.51
N LYS A 13 -3.58 11.87 -0.40
CA LYS A 13 -4.93 11.30 -0.55
C LYS A 13 -5.39 10.54 0.68
N VAL A 14 -4.53 9.74 1.30
CA VAL A 14 -4.88 9.03 2.55
C VAL A 14 -5.15 10.02 3.67
N ASN A 15 -4.24 10.98 3.87
CA ASN A 15 -4.38 11.98 4.93
C ASN A 15 -5.61 12.87 4.72
N GLN A 16 -5.92 13.25 3.48
CA GLN A 16 -7.12 14.00 3.13
C GLN A 16 -8.40 13.19 3.38
N THR A 17 -8.42 11.92 3.01
CA THR A 17 -9.58 11.03 3.23
C THR A 17 -9.86 10.86 4.73
N LEU A 18 -8.79 10.75 5.53
CA LEU A 18 -8.91 10.60 6.97
C LEU A 18 -9.14 11.93 7.71
N GLY A 19 -8.78 13.06 7.11
CA GLY A 19 -8.87 14.38 7.74
C GLY A 19 -7.78 14.64 8.77
N ARG A 20 -6.67 13.88 8.72
CA ARG A 20 -5.50 14.02 9.62
C ARG A 20 -4.23 13.52 8.94
N SER A 21 -3.06 13.88 9.49
CA SER A 21 -1.77 13.32 9.08
C SER A 21 -1.59 11.92 9.68
N ALA A 22 -2.12 10.90 8.99
CA ALA A 22 -2.07 9.50 9.43
C ALA A 22 -0.79 8.78 9.01
N ILE A 23 -0.25 9.11 7.85
CA ILE A 23 0.99 8.53 7.33
C ILE A 23 1.89 9.61 6.73
N LYS A 24 3.18 9.31 6.66
CA LYS A 24 4.22 10.10 6.00
C LYS A 24 4.87 9.29 4.90
N ARG A 25 5.60 9.98 4.01
CA ARG A 25 6.39 9.33 2.95
C ARG A 25 7.41 8.32 3.49
N SER A 26 8.01 8.62 4.64
CA SER A 26 8.94 7.71 5.33
C SER A 26 8.30 6.36 5.63
N ASP A 27 7.03 6.36 6.02
CA ASP A 27 6.31 5.17 6.45
C ASP A 27 6.03 4.26 5.26
N VAL A 28 5.65 4.84 4.12
CA VAL A 28 5.48 4.13 2.85
C VAL A 28 6.81 3.52 2.40
N LYS A 29 7.91 4.28 2.44
CA LYS A 29 9.24 3.77 2.09
C LYS A 29 9.67 2.62 3.01
N HIS A 30 9.42 2.75 4.31
CA HIS A 30 9.72 1.70 5.28
C HIS A 30 8.92 0.42 5.01
N VAL A 31 7.62 0.55 4.73
CA VAL A 31 6.76 -0.57 4.35
C VAL A 31 7.27 -1.29 3.10
N ILE A 32 7.75 -0.57 2.09
CA ILE A 32 8.31 -1.16 0.86
C ILE A 32 9.57 -1.97 1.17
N VAL A 33 10.48 -1.40 1.98
CA VAL A 33 11.72 -2.06 2.40
C VAL A 33 11.41 -3.35 3.17
N GLU A 34 10.47 -3.31 4.11
CA GLU A 34 10.05 -4.48 4.87
C GLU A 34 9.32 -5.51 3.99
N ALA A 35 8.47 -5.07 3.05
CA ALA A 35 7.81 -5.95 2.10
C ALA A 35 8.82 -6.70 1.22
N LYS A 36 9.90 -6.05 0.77
CA LYS A 36 11.03 -6.70 0.07
C LYS A 36 11.70 -7.75 0.93
N ARG A 37 11.98 -7.43 2.20
CA ARG A 37 12.60 -8.35 3.16
C ARG A 37 11.71 -9.58 3.39
N VAL A 38 10.42 -9.37 3.64
CA VAL A 38 9.45 -10.45 3.83
C VAL A 38 9.32 -11.30 2.57
N ARG A 39 9.25 -10.69 1.38
CA ARG A 39 9.21 -11.41 0.11
C ARG A 39 10.42 -12.34 -0.04
N LYS A 40 11.61 -11.85 0.26
CA LYS A 40 12.86 -12.63 0.18
C LYS A 40 12.88 -13.81 1.17
N GLN A 41 12.30 -13.64 2.36
CA GLN A 41 12.36 -14.63 3.43
C GLN A 41 11.21 -15.66 3.42
N LYS A 42 9.99 -15.20 3.10
CA LYS A 42 8.74 -15.95 3.30
C LYS A 42 7.92 -16.08 2.01
N GLY A 43 8.43 -15.60 0.88
CA GLY A 43 7.76 -15.66 -0.41
C GLY A 43 6.46 -14.87 -0.47
N VAL A 44 5.59 -15.25 -1.42
CA VAL A 44 4.31 -14.59 -1.71
C VAL A 44 3.35 -14.66 -0.51
N PHE A 45 3.22 -15.83 0.12
CA PHE A 45 2.27 -16.03 1.22
C PHE A 45 2.64 -15.18 2.45
N GLY A 46 3.93 -15.10 2.78
CA GLY A 46 4.41 -14.21 3.84
C GLY A 46 4.16 -12.74 3.53
N LEU A 47 4.31 -12.34 2.27
CA LEU A 47 4.01 -10.97 1.82
C LEU A 47 2.52 -10.66 1.95
N ILE A 48 1.62 -11.58 1.60
CA ILE A 48 0.16 -11.40 1.77
C ILE A 48 -0.19 -11.20 3.25
N GLY A 49 0.37 -12.03 4.14
CA GLY A 49 0.17 -11.90 5.57
C GLY A 49 0.73 -10.59 6.16
N TYR A 50 1.89 -10.14 5.66
CA TYR A 50 2.43 -8.84 6.03
C TYR A 50 1.52 -7.70 5.54
N ALA A 51 1.08 -7.76 4.28
CA ALA A 51 0.25 -6.73 3.67
C ALA A 51 -1.10 -6.53 4.38
N SER A 52 -1.73 -7.62 4.84
CA SER A 52 -3.00 -7.55 5.58
C SER A 52 -2.86 -6.97 7.00
N ALA A 53 -1.65 -6.98 7.57
CA ALA A 53 -1.36 -6.41 8.88
C ALA A 53 -1.01 -4.91 8.82
N ILE A 54 -0.49 -4.40 7.70
CA ILE A 54 -0.03 -3.00 7.58
C ILE A 54 -1.12 -1.99 7.97
N PRO A 55 -2.37 -2.05 7.47
CA PRO A 55 -3.37 -1.04 7.78
C PRO A 55 -3.62 -0.90 9.29
N LYS A 56 -3.57 -2.01 10.03
CA LYS A 56 -3.81 -2.05 11.47
C LYS A 56 -2.76 -1.28 12.29
N ASN A 57 -1.58 -1.03 11.72
CA ASN A 57 -0.50 -0.29 12.39
C ASN A 57 -0.65 1.23 12.22
N TYR A 58 -1.43 1.70 11.24
CA TYR A 58 -1.53 3.12 10.86
C TYR A 58 -2.95 3.69 10.99
N PHE A 59 -3.96 2.80 10.92
CA PHE A 59 -5.36 3.16 10.84
C PHE A 59 -6.17 2.36 11.86
N SER A 60 -7.14 3.01 12.49
CA SER A 60 -8.20 2.33 13.20
C SER A 60 -9.11 1.54 12.24
N GLU A 61 -9.97 0.68 12.78
CA GLU A 61 -10.94 -0.07 11.98
C GLU A 61 -11.90 0.88 11.23
N GLN A 62 -12.40 1.92 11.90
CA GLN A 62 -13.26 2.95 11.30
C GLN A 62 -12.57 3.69 10.16
N GLU A 63 -11.29 4.02 10.32
CA GLU A 63 -10.51 4.69 9.28
C GLU A 63 -10.22 3.76 8.10
N SER A 64 -9.99 2.48 8.37
CA SER A 64 -9.83 1.46 7.33
C SER A 64 -11.11 1.30 6.50
N GLU A 65 -12.28 1.34 7.14
CA GLU A 65 -13.57 1.34 6.44
C GLU A 65 -13.79 2.63 5.65
N LYS A 66 -13.46 3.79 6.23
CA LYS A 66 -13.55 5.08 5.55
C LYS A 66 -12.68 5.14 4.30
N LEU A 67 -11.46 4.60 4.37
CA LEU A 67 -10.55 4.48 3.23
C LEU A 67 -11.13 3.56 2.16
N LYS A 68 -11.61 2.36 2.54
CA LYS A 68 -12.22 1.39 1.61
C LYS A 68 -13.45 1.95 0.89
N ASN A 69 -14.27 2.74 1.59
CA ASN A 69 -15.47 3.35 1.02
C ASN A 69 -15.20 4.65 0.25
N SER A 70 -13.94 5.10 0.18
CA SER A 70 -13.59 6.31 -0.55
C SER A 70 -13.52 6.04 -2.06
N ARG A 71 -13.93 7.03 -2.86
CA ARG A 71 -13.77 6.99 -4.33
C ARG A 71 -12.30 6.92 -4.79
N HIS A 72 -11.37 7.14 -3.88
CA HIS A 72 -9.94 7.13 -4.14
C HIS A 72 -9.29 5.77 -3.81
N TRP A 73 -10.03 4.84 -3.20
CA TRP A 73 -9.50 3.55 -2.74
C TRP A 73 -8.94 2.69 -3.87
N GLU A 74 -9.73 2.44 -4.91
CA GLU A 74 -9.31 1.59 -6.01
C GLU A 74 -8.11 2.19 -6.79
N PRO A 75 -8.12 3.49 -7.21
CA PRO A 75 -6.93 4.11 -7.80
C PRO A 75 -5.71 4.07 -6.90
N PHE A 76 -5.90 4.27 -5.59
CA PHE A 76 -4.83 4.20 -4.60
C PHE A 76 -4.22 2.79 -4.54
N MET A 77 -5.04 1.76 -4.34
CA MET A 77 -4.59 0.37 -4.25
C MET A 77 -3.94 -0.09 -5.54
N ASN A 78 -4.47 0.30 -6.70
CA ASN A 78 -3.85 0.03 -8.00
C ASN A 78 -2.45 0.64 -8.11
N GLY A 79 -2.28 1.86 -7.63
CA GLY A 79 -1.00 2.54 -7.59
C GLY A 79 0.00 1.91 -6.61
N VAL A 80 -0.45 1.51 -5.41
CA VAL A 80 0.36 0.74 -4.45
C VAL A 80 0.85 -0.58 -5.07
N LEU A 81 -0.04 -1.31 -5.76
CA LEU A 81 0.33 -2.57 -6.41
C LEU A 81 1.30 -2.36 -7.57
N ASN A 82 1.18 -1.26 -8.32
CA ASN A 82 2.17 -0.91 -9.36
C ASN A 82 3.53 -0.61 -8.74
N LEU A 83 3.55 0.17 -7.66
CA LEU A 83 4.77 0.50 -6.92
C LEU A 83 5.45 -0.77 -6.40
N MET A 84 4.69 -1.73 -5.87
CA MET A 84 5.23 -3.03 -5.45
C MET A 84 5.80 -3.86 -6.61
N VAL A 85 5.27 -3.72 -7.83
CA VAL A 85 5.83 -4.37 -9.02
C VAL A 85 7.14 -3.70 -9.44
N GLU A 86 7.15 -2.37 -9.49
CA GLU A 86 8.36 -1.59 -9.81
C GLU A 86 9.49 -1.89 -8.82
N GLU A 87 9.13 -2.03 -7.55
CA GLU A 87 10.06 -2.37 -6.47
C GLU A 87 10.44 -3.86 -6.44
N GLY A 88 9.91 -4.71 -7.34
CA GLY A 88 10.21 -6.14 -7.39
C GLY A 88 9.67 -6.95 -6.21
N VAL A 89 8.74 -6.38 -5.45
CA VAL A 89 8.04 -7.03 -4.33
C VAL A 89 6.99 -8.01 -4.86
N LEU A 90 6.30 -7.61 -5.94
CA LEU A 90 5.29 -8.40 -6.65
C LEU A 90 5.70 -8.63 -8.10
N SER A 91 5.31 -9.78 -8.66
CA SER A 91 5.32 -9.96 -10.11
C SER A 91 4.13 -9.24 -10.76
N LYS A 92 4.23 -8.97 -12.07
CA LYS A 92 3.11 -8.41 -12.84
C LYS A 92 1.84 -9.27 -12.76
N MET A 93 2.00 -10.60 -12.76
CA MET A 93 0.88 -11.55 -12.61
C MET A 93 0.25 -11.47 -11.22
N GLU A 94 1.06 -11.42 -10.16
CA GLU A 94 0.57 -11.30 -8.78
C GLU A 94 -0.20 -9.98 -8.58
N SER A 95 0.33 -8.88 -9.11
CA SER A 95 -0.35 -7.58 -9.10
C SER A 95 -1.70 -7.66 -9.83
N LYS A 96 -1.74 -8.23 -11.04
CA LYS A 96 -2.99 -8.39 -11.80
C LYS A 96 -4.04 -9.22 -11.05
N MET A 97 -3.61 -10.30 -10.40
CA MET A 97 -4.49 -11.14 -9.59
C MET A 97 -5.01 -10.43 -8.33
N MET A 98 -4.21 -9.56 -7.72
CA MET A 98 -4.64 -8.76 -6.57
C MET A 98 -5.62 -7.65 -6.97
N LYS A 99 -5.39 -7.00 -8.12
CA LYS A 99 -6.29 -5.98 -8.66
C LYS A 99 -7.70 -6.49 -8.92
N SER A 100 -7.85 -7.75 -9.33
CA SER A 100 -9.18 -8.35 -9.55
C SER A 100 -9.93 -8.71 -8.25
N LYS A 101 -9.33 -8.47 -7.07
CA LYS A 101 -9.91 -8.75 -5.74
C LYS A 101 -10.15 -7.50 -4.91
N ILE A 102 -9.78 -6.32 -5.44
CA ILE A 102 -10.01 -5.00 -4.84
C ILE A 102 -11.32 -4.46 -5.39
#